data_AF-A0A369B451-F1
#
_entry.id   AF-A0A369B451-F1
#
_cell.length_a   1.000
_cell.length_b   1.000
_cell.length_c   1.000
_cell.angle_alpha   90.00
_cell.angle_beta   90.00
_cell.angle_gamma   90.00
#
_symmetry.space_group_name_H-M   'P 1'
#
loop_
_entity.id
_entity.type
_entity.pdbx_description
1 polymer ?
#
loop_
_entity_poly.entity_id
_entity_poly.type
_entity_poly.pdbx_seq_one_letter_code
_entity_poly.pdbx_strand_id
1 'polypeptide(L)'
;MSDNKDLERELSEMLEDQPYGSEEERREEERRRLSPKYEIRVQTTLDPIVEETRKYRSMAKEVEGRYDDYLKKTEHTDKEKTSD
;
A
#
# COMPACT_ATOMS: atom_id res chain seq x y z
N MET A 1 -13.02 -36.00 49.64
CA MET A 1 -14.06 -34.95 49.56
C MET A 1 -13.68 -33.67 50.31
N SER A 2 -12.74 -33.67 51.27
CA SER A 2 -12.23 -32.45 51.91
C SER A 2 -11.30 -31.66 50.98
N ASP A 3 -10.34 -32.36 50.36
CA ASP A 3 -9.27 -31.74 49.58
C ASP A 3 -9.79 -30.86 48.42
N ASN A 4 -10.87 -31.26 47.76
CA ASN A 4 -11.46 -30.47 46.68
C ASN A 4 -12.09 -29.17 47.20
N LYS A 5 -12.70 -29.21 48.38
CA LYS A 5 -13.32 -28.04 49.00
C LYS A 5 -12.28 -27.07 49.56
N ASP A 6 -11.14 -27.59 49.99
CA ASP A 6 -10.01 -26.78 50.43
C ASP A 6 -9.30 -26.12 49.25
N LEU A 7 -9.13 -26.83 48.13
CA LEU A 7 -8.62 -26.29 46.87
C LEU A 7 -9.56 -25.23 46.26
N GLU A 8 -10.88 -25.46 46.30
CA GLU A 8 -11.88 -24.49 45.85
C GLU A 8 -11.80 -23.19 46.67
N ARG A 9 -11.58 -23.30 48.00
CA ARG A 9 -11.44 -22.14 48.88
C ARG A 9 -10.17 -21.35 48.58
N GLU A 10 -9.03 -22.04 48.43
CA GLU A 10 -7.76 -21.40 48.08
C GLU A 10 -7.83 -20.71 46.71
N LEU A 11 -8.48 -21.34 45.73
CA LEU A 11 -8.70 -20.76 44.41
C LEU A 11 -9.59 -19.51 44.48
N SER A 12 -10.64 -19.52 45.29
CA SER A 12 -11.50 -18.35 45.50
C SER A 12 -10.74 -17.19 46.14
N GLU A 13 -9.93 -17.47 47.16
CA GLU A 13 -9.12 -16.45 47.85
C GLU A 13 -8.10 -15.81 46.89
N MET A 14 -7.40 -16.61 46.08
CA MET A 14 -6.48 -16.11 45.05
C MET A 14 -7.14 -15.28 43.95
N LEU A 15 -8.40 -15.59 43.61
CA LEU A 15 -9.18 -14.87 42.59
C LEU A 15 -9.82 -13.59 43.12
N GLU A 16 -10.09 -13.50 44.43
CA GLU A 16 -10.61 -12.30 45.10
C GLU A 16 -9.49 -11.32 45.47
N ASP A 17 -8.32 -11.82 45.90
CA ASP A 17 -7.16 -11.00 46.26
C ASP A 17 -6.38 -10.48 45.04
N GLN A 18 -6.72 -10.92 43.84
CA GLN A 18 -6.27 -10.26 42.62
C GLN A 18 -6.94 -8.88 42.54
N PRO A 19 -6.18 -7.76 42.60
CA PRO A 19 -6.74 -6.47 42.26
C PRO A 19 -7.10 -6.55 40.78
N TYR A 20 -8.36 -6.82 40.47
CA TYR A 20 -8.90 -6.41 39.20
C TYR A 20 -8.69 -4.90 39.19
N GLY A 21 -7.70 -4.46 38.42
CA GLY A 21 -7.52 -3.05 38.13
C GLY A 21 -8.88 -2.45 37.79
N SER A 22 -9.02 -1.15 38.06
CA SER A 22 -10.24 -0.38 37.77
C SER A 22 -10.84 -0.77 36.41
N GLU A 23 -12.16 -0.62 36.21
CA GLU A 23 -12.79 -0.95 34.91
C GLU A 23 -12.08 -0.28 33.71
N GLU A 24 -11.43 0.86 33.95
CA GLU A 24 -10.61 1.59 32.99
C GLU A 24 -9.34 0.82 32.60
N GLU A 25 -8.63 0.22 33.56
CA GLU A 25 -7.44 -0.61 33.31
C GLU A 25 -7.81 -1.90 32.57
N ARG A 26 -8.95 -2.52 32.90
CA ARG A 26 -9.46 -3.67 32.15
C ARG A 26 -9.77 -3.30 30.69
N ARG A 27 -10.43 -2.16 30.45
CA ARG A 27 -10.71 -1.66 29.09
C ARG A 27 -9.44 -1.26 28.34
N GLU A 28 -8.41 -0.76 29.02
CA GLU A 28 -7.10 -0.47 28.42
C GLU A 28 -6.35 -1.73 28.02
N GLU A 29 -6.35 -2.76 28.86
CA GLU A 29 -5.80 -4.06 28.51
C GLU A 29 -6.54 -4.70 27.33
N GLU A 30 -7.87 -4.64 27.32
CA GLU A 30 -8.68 -5.14 26.21
C GLU A 30 -8.37 -4.39 24.90
N ARG A 31 -8.20 -3.07 24.95
CA ARG A 31 -7.78 -2.26 23.80
C ARG A 31 -6.37 -2.60 23.32
N ARG A 32 -5.44 -2.92 24.23
CA ARG A 32 -4.07 -3.36 23.87
C ARG A 32 -4.03 -4.77 23.28
N ARG A 33 -4.91 -5.67 23.76
CA ARG A 33 -5.05 -7.04 23.24
C ARG A 33 -5.80 -7.09 21.91
N LEU A 34 -6.65 -6.11 21.64
CA LEU A 34 -7.26 -5.92 20.31
C LEU A 34 -6.21 -5.47 19.31
N SER A 35 -5.88 -6.35 18.35
CA SER A 35 -5.09 -5.99 17.16
C SER A 35 -5.68 -4.73 16.51
N PRO A 36 -4.84 -3.80 15.99
CA PRO A 36 -5.32 -2.64 15.23
C PRO A 36 -6.35 -3.11 14.21
N LYS A 37 -7.58 -2.60 14.36
CA LYS A 37 -8.76 -3.20 13.72
C LYS A 37 -8.72 -3.14 12.19
N TYR A 38 -7.84 -2.32 11.62
CA TYR A 38 -7.72 -2.14 10.16
C TYR A 38 -6.27 -1.87 9.75
N GLU A 39 -5.58 -2.89 9.21
CA GLU A 39 -4.39 -2.68 8.39
C GLU A 39 -4.86 -2.45 6.95
N ILE A 40 -4.98 -1.19 6.54
CA ILE A 40 -5.35 -0.87 5.15
C ILE A 40 -4.08 -0.98 4.30
N ARG A 41 -3.80 -2.18 3.80
CA ARG A 41 -2.77 -2.38 2.77
C ARG A 41 -3.34 -1.93 1.43
N VAL A 42 -3.15 -0.66 1.09
CA VAL A 42 -3.50 -0.16 -0.23
C VAL A 42 -2.48 -0.69 -1.24
N GLN A 43 -2.79 -1.82 -1.87
CA GLN A 43 -2.11 -2.26 -3.08
C GLN A 43 -2.70 -1.46 -4.24
N THR A 44 -2.13 -0.30 -4.56
CA THR A 44 -2.55 0.45 -5.76
C THR A 44 -2.13 -0.34 -7.00
N THR A 45 -3.10 -0.77 -7.80
CA THR A 45 -2.86 -1.52 -9.05
C THR A 45 -2.27 -0.65 -10.16
N LEU A 46 -2.37 0.67 -10.04
CA LEU A 46 -1.90 1.64 -11.02
C LEU A 46 -0.90 2.59 -10.36
N ASP A 47 0.32 2.63 -10.90
CA ASP A 47 1.35 3.59 -10.50
C ASP A 47 1.23 4.85 -11.40
N PRO A 48 0.90 6.03 -10.84
CA PRO A 48 0.74 7.26 -11.62
C PRO A 48 2.02 7.64 -12.38
N ILE A 49 3.20 7.34 -11.83
CA ILE A 49 4.48 7.69 -12.45
C ILE A 49 4.70 6.85 -13.71
N VAL A 50 4.34 5.56 -13.67
CA VAL A 50 4.48 4.65 -14.82
C VAL A 50 3.54 5.05 -15.95
N GLU A 51 2.30 5.44 -15.63
CA GLU A 51 1.32 5.86 -16.64
C GLU A 51 1.69 7.21 -17.28
N GLU A 52 2.13 8.17 -16.48
CA GLU A 52 2.65 9.45 -16.98
C GLU A 52 3.84 9.23 -17.91
N THR A 53 4.84 8.47 -17.48
CA THR A 53 6.04 8.21 -18.29
C THR A 53 5.73 7.48 -19.59
N ARG A 54 4.80 6.53 -19.59
CA ARG A 54 4.30 5.88 -20.82
C ARG A 54 3.69 6.91 -21.79
N LYS A 55 2.87 7.81 -21.28
CA LYS A 55 2.21 8.85 -22.07
C LYS A 55 3.20 9.87 -22.63
N TYR A 56 4.19 10.30 -21.83
CA TYR A 56 5.25 11.17 -22.31
C TYR A 56 6.08 10.51 -23.42
N ARG A 57 6.40 9.21 -23.30
CA ARG A 57 7.10 8.47 -24.34
C ARG A 57 6.28 8.31 -25.62
N SER A 58 4.97 8.09 -25.53
CA SER A 58 4.13 7.99 -26.73
C SER A 58 4.07 9.32 -27.47
N MET A 59 3.93 10.44 -26.75
CA MET A 59 3.97 11.78 -27.34
C MET A 59 5.32 12.06 -28.00
N ALA A 60 6.44 11.68 -27.38
CA ALA A 60 7.77 11.85 -27.95
C ALA A 60 7.95 11.07 -29.27
N LYS A 61 7.50 9.81 -29.33
CA LYS A 61 7.56 9.00 -30.56
C LYS A 61 6.74 9.56 -31.71
N GLU A 62 5.56 10.11 -31.40
CA GLU A 62 4.71 10.77 -32.40
C GLU A 62 5.39 12.02 -32.95
N VAL A 63 6.04 12.80 -32.10
CA VAL A 63 6.81 13.99 -32.50
C VAL A 63 7.99 13.58 -33.40
N GLU A 64 8.79 12.61 -32.97
CA GLU A 64 9.95 12.09 -33.73
C GLU A 64 9.53 11.55 -35.11
N GLY A 65 8.50 10.71 -35.17
CA GLY A 65 8.00 10.15 -36.43
C GLY A 65 7.48 11.22 -37.41
N ARG A 66 6.91 12.33 -36.92
CA ARG A 66 6.54 13.45 -37.79
C ARG A 66 7.77 14.14 -38.38
N TYR A 67 8.84 14.31 -37.60
CA TYR A 67 10.07 14.91 -38.11
C TYR A 67 10.81 14.00 -39.09
N ASP A 68 10.75 12.67 -38.93
CA ASP A 68 11.27 11.71 -39.91
C ASP A 68 10.63 11.89 -41.29
N ASP A 69 9.33 12.09 -41.35
CA ASP A 69 8.61 12.29 -42.61
C ASP A 69 8.96 13.65 -43.26
N TYR A 70 9.14 14.69 -42.45
CA TYR A 70 9.63 15.98 -42.94
C TYR A 70 11.05 15.87 -43.51
N LEU A 71 11.96 15.18 -42.81
CA LEU A 71 13.36 14.96 -43.24
C LEU A 71 13.42 14.19 -44.57
N LYS A 72 12.65 13.11 -44.70
CA LYS A 72 12.55 12.36 -45.97
C LYS A 72 12.07 13.27 -47.12
N LYS A 73 11.06 14.10 -46.87
CA LYS A 73 10.52 15.01 -47.89
C LYS A 73 11.55 16.05 -48.32
N THR A 74 12.35 16.59 -47.39
CA THR A 74 13.42 17.53 -47.72
C THR A 74 14.56 16.88 -48.52
N GLU A 75 14.99 15.67 -48.16
CA GLU A 75 16.04 14.95 -48.90
C GLU A 75 15.66 14.62 -50.35
N HIS A 76 14.38 14.33 -50.60
CA HIS A 76 13.89 14.09 -51.96
C HIS A 76 13.93 15.37 -52.82
N THR A 77 13.55 16.51 -52.26
CA THR A 77 13.61 17.81 -52.98
C THR A 77 15.03 18.29 -53.25
N ASP A 78 16.02 17.96 -52.41
CA ASP A 78 17.41 18.37 -52.64
C ASP A 78 18.10 17.51 -53.71
N LYS A 79 17.68 16.25 -53.88
CA LYS A 79 18.16 15.37 -54.96
C LYS A 79 17.60 15.76 -56.33
N GLU A 80 16.37 16.27 -56.41
CA GLU A 80 15.79 16.78 -57.67
C GLU A 80 16.44 18.09 -58.13
N LYS A 81 16.90 18.94 -57.20
CA LYS A 81 17.55 20.23 -57.53
C LYS A 81 19.01 20.12 -57.93
N THR A 82 19.67 18.99 -57.66
CA THR A 82 21.08 18.76 -58.02
C THR A 82 21.24 18.05 -59.37
N SER A 83 20.14 17.64 -59.99
CA SER A 83 20.09 16.98 -61.30
C SER A 83 19.67 17.89 -62.46
N ASP A 84 19.49 19.20 -62.21
CA ASP A 84 19.10 20.22 -63.21
C ASP A 84 20.25 21.21 -63.46
#